data_AF-A0A5K0Z770-F1
#
_entry.id   AF-A0A5K0Z770-F1
#
_cell.length_a   1.000
_cell.length_b   1.000
_cell.length_c   1.000
_cell.angle_alpha   90.00
_cell.angle_beta   90.00
_cell.angle_gamma   90.00
#
_symmetry.space_group_name_H-M   'P 1'
#
loop_
_entity.id
_entity.type
_entity.pdbx_description
1 polymer ?
#
loop_
_entity_poly.entity_id
_entity_poly.type
_entity_poly.pdbx_seq_one_letter_code
_entity_poly.pdbx_strand_id
1 'polypeptide(L)' 'RSERTIKGICQILDKKDGLFRQNMMGKRVNFACRSVISPDPYLAVNEIGIPPYFAMRLTYPE' A
#
# COMPACT_ATOMS: atom_id res chain seq x y z
N ARG A 1 -24.79 -14.57 -26.83
CA ARG A 1 -24.93 -13.47 -25.86
C ARG A 1 -24.44 -14.01 -24.52
N SER A 2 -23.19 -13.75 -24.14
CA SER A 2 -22.56 -14.35 -22.97
C SER A 2 -23.32 -13.96 -21.70
N GLU A 3 -23.79 -14.98 -20.98
CA GLU A 3 -24.50 -14.86 -19.71
C GLU A 3 -23.53 -14.31 -18.66
N ARG A 4 -23.61 -13.01 -18.38
CA ARG A 4 -22.94 -12.45 -17.21
C ARG A 4 -23.67 -12.95 -15.97
N THR A 5 -23.11 -13.97 -15.33
CA THR A 5 -23.60 -14.49 -14.04
C THR A 5 -23.61 -13.35 -13.03
N ILE A 6 -24.81 -12.99 -12.54
CA ILE A 6 -24.97 -11.95 -11.54
C ILE A 6 -24.36 -12.48 -10.24
N LYS A 7 -23.34 -11.78 -9.71
CA LYS A 7 -22.68 -12.17 -8.46
C LYS A 7 -23.62 -11.90 -7.28
N GLY A 8 -23.92 -12.92 -6.49
CA GLY A 8 -24.68 -12.77 -5.24
C GLY A 8 -23.91 -11.99 -4.18
N ILE A 9 -24.62 -11.45 -3.19
CA ILE A 9 -24.06 -10.58 -2.14
C ILE A 9 -22.93 -11.27 -1.36
N CYS A 10 -23.11 -12.55 -0.96
CA CYS A 10 -22.05 -13.30 -0.29
C CYS A 10 -20.78 -13.45 -1.15
N GLN A 11 -20.93 -13.51 -2.48
CA GLN A 11 -19.78 -13.63 -3.38
C GLN A 11 -19.05 -12.30 -3.63
N ILE A 12 -19.69 -11.17 -3.33
CA ILE A 12 -19.07 -9.84 -3.35
C ILE A 12 -18.30 -9.61 -2.05
N LEU A 13 -18.82 -10.11 -0.92
CA LEU A 13 -18.22 -9.95 0.40
C LEU A 13 -17.07 -10.95 0.62
N ASP A 14 -17.31 -12.23 0.34
CA ASP A 14 -16.37 -13.32 0.57
C ASP A 14 -15.48 -13.63 -0.65
N LYS A 15 -14.48 -14.49 -0.45
CA LYS A 15 -13.41 -14.90 -1.38
C LYS A 15 -12.22 -13.94 -1.44
N LYS A 16 -11.18 -14.37 -2.15
CA LYS A 16 -9.91 -13.64 -2.32
C LYS A 16 -10.11 -12.26 -2.96
N ASP A 17 -11.04 -12.17 -3.91
CA ASP A 17 -11.43 -10.92 -4.58
C ASP A 17 -12.64 -10.25 -3.93
N GLY A 18 -13.05 -10.73 -2.75
CA GLY A 18 -14.15 -10.16 -1.97
C GLY A 18 -13.75 -8.85 -1.30
N LEU A 19 -14.76 -8.05 -0.96
CA LEU A 19 -14.60 -6.71 -0.41
C LEU A 19 -13.76 -6.70 0.88
N PHE A 20 -13.94 -7.70 1.75
CA PHE A 20 -13.18 -7.79 3.00
C PHE A 20 -11.68 -7.94 2.76
N ARG A 21 -11.26 -8.79 1.82
CA ARG A 21 -9.83 -9.05 1.56
C ARG A 21 -9.18 -7.99 0.70
N GLN A 22 -9.89 -7.42 -0.27
CA GLN A 22 -9.33 -6.38 -1.12
C GLN A 22 -9.29 -5.00 -0.45
N ASN A 23 -10.29 -4.67 0.38
CA ASN A 23 -10.46 -3.31 0.89
C ASN A 23 -10.26 -3.16 2.40
N MET A 24 -10.52 -4.19 3.22
CA MET A 24 -10.36 -4.12 4.68
C MET A 24 -9.09 -4.82 5.20
N MET A 25 -8.67 -5.95 4.63
CA MET A 25 -7.50 -6.73 5.09
C MET A 25 -6.27 -6.52 4.20
N GLY A 26 -5.64 -5.35 4.30
CA GLY A 26 -4.37 -5.06 3.60
C GLY A 26 -4.54 -4.34 2.27
N LYS A 27 -5.36 -3.28 2.28
CA LYS A 27 -5.52 -2.38 1.14
C LYS A 27 -4.21 -1.65 0.83
N ARG A 28 -4.02 -1.29 -0.44
CA ARG A 28 -2.90 -0.42 -0.86
C ARG A 28 -3.06 0.97 -0.26
N VAL A 29 -1.95 1.48 0.29
CA VAL A 29 -1.89 2.77 0.97
C VAL A 29 -1.27 3.84 0.07
N ASN A 30 -1.70 5.09 0.27
CA ASN A 30 -1.07 6.25 -0.33
C ASN A 30 0.02 6.80 0.62
N PHE A 31 0.90 7.67 0.12
CA PHE A 31 1.97 8.31 0.90
C PHE A 31 2.98 7.33 1.55
N ALA A 32 3.30 6.23 0.86
CA ALA A 32 4.33 5.29 1.27
C ALA A 32 5.38 5.10 0.17
N CYS A 33 6.63 4.85 0.54
CA CYS A 33 7.73 4.53 -0.37
C CYS A 33 8.49 3.26 0.08
N ARG A 34 9.24 2.64 -0.84
CA ARG A 34 10.08 1.46 -0.57
C ARG A 34 11.40 1.59 -1.35
N SER A 35 12.52 1.31 -0.71
CA SER A 35 13.86 1.23 -1.33
C SER A 35 14.65 0.04 -0.80
N VAL A 36 15.82 -0.18 -1.39
CA VAL A 36 16.85 -1.10 -0.88
C VAL A 36 17.58 -0.42 0.27
N ILE A 37 17.90 -1.17 1.32
CA ILE A 37 18.67 -0.69 2.47
C ILE A 37 20.17 -0.70 2.18
N SER A 38 20.92 0.24 2.75
CA SER A 38 22.38 0.28 2.68
C SER A 38 22.93 0.68 4.05
N PRO A 39 24.05 0.09 4.50
CA PRO A 39 24.63 0.43 5.80
C PRO A 39 25.27 1.83 5.75
N ASP A 40 25.03 2.64 6.77
CA ASP A 40 25.69 3.95 6.96
C ASP A 40 26.09 4.12 8.43
N PRO A 41 27.40 4.20 8.76
CA PRO A 41 27.88 4.34 10.13
C PRO A 41 27.77 5.76 10.70
N TYR A 42 27.48 6.78 9.89
CA TYR A 42 27.40 8.18 10.34
C TYR A 42 26.01 8.59 10.83
N LEU A 43 25.02 7.72 10.68
CA LEU A 43 23.62 7.98 11.02
C LEU A 43 23.32 7.59 12.48
N ALA A 44 22.57 8.41 13.20
CA ALA A 44 22.16 8.07 14.56
C ALA A 44 21.12 6.94 14.59
N VAL A 45 20.98 6.29 15.75
CA VAL A 45 20.07 5.13 15.93
C VAL A 45 18.60 5.46 15.64
N ASN A 46 18.21 6.72 15.79
CA ASN A 46 16.86 7.24 15.59
C ASN A 46 16.67 7.93 14.23
N GLU A 47 17.66 7.89 13.34
CA GLU A 47 17.63 8.56 12.04
C GLU A 47 17.53 7.57 10.88
N ILE A 48 17.01 8.04 9.75
CA ILE A 48 16.95 7.27 8.49
C ILE A 48 17.31 8.15 7.31
N GLY A 49 18.14 7.63 6.40
CA GLY A 49 18.45 8.30 5.14
C GLY A 49 17.30 8.21 4.16
N ILE A 50 16.75 9.35 3.72
CA ILE A 50 15.69 9.41 2.71
C ILE A 50 16.28 9.97 1.40
N PRO A 51 16.20 9.24 0.28
CA PRO A 51 16.61 9.75 -1.02
C PRO A 51 15.85 11.04 -1.41
N PRO A 52 16.51 12.03 -2.03
CA PRO A 52 15.88 13.29 -2.43
C PRO A 52 14.63 13.09 -3.30
N TYR A 53 14.65 12.07 -4.15
CA TYR A 53 13.52 11.70 -5.02
C TYR A 53 12.22 11.36 -4.24
N PHE A 54 12.34 10.76 -3.05
CA PHE A 54 11.19 10.46 -2.20
C PHE A 54 10.74 11.67 -1.39
N ALA A 55 11.70 12.42 -0.83
CA ALA A 55 11.41 13.61 -0.03
C ALA A 55 10.62 14.68 -0.81
N MET A 56 10.91 14.87 -2.11
CA MET A 56 10.13 15.78 -2.97
C MET A 56 8.74 15.24 -3.33
N ARG A 57 8.59 13.91 -3.33
CA ARG A 57 7.37 13.11 -3.58
C ARG A 57 6.29 13.24 -2.50
N LEU A 58 6.75 12.98 -1.29
CA LEU A 58 5.89 12.76 -0.14
C LEU A 58 5.55 14.10 0.49
N THR A 59 4.26 14.33 0.70
CA THR A 59 3.73 15.56 1.30
C THR A 59 2.98 15.22 2.58
N TYR A 60 3.00 16.16 3.52
CA TYR A 60 2.25 16.09 4.78
C TYR A 60 1.39 17.37 4.89
N PRO A 61 0.09 17.25 5.20
CA PRO A 61 -0.74 18.42 5.47
C PRO A 61 -0.42 18.98 6.87
N GLU A 62 0.02 20.22 6.94
CA GLU A 62 0.19 20.97 8.20
C GLU A 62 -1.14 21.49 8.75
#